data_AF-A0A8S2Z4Q4-F1
#
_entry.id   AF-A0A8S2Z4Q4-F1
#
_cell.length_a   1.000
_cell.length_b   1.000
_cell.length_c   1.000
_cell.angle_alpha   90.00
_cell.angle_beta   90.00
_cell.angle_gamma   90.00
#
_symmetry.space_group_name_H-M   'P 1'
#
loop_
_entity.id
_entity.type
_entity.pdbx_description
1 polymer ?
#
loop_
_entity_poly.entity_id
_entity_poly.type
_entity_poly.pdbx_seq_one_letter_code
_entity_poly.pdbx_strand_id
1 'polypeptide(L)' 'MGKLMLQVGHFDQAEELYQELLKNASTDSDKEHIYRQLGCVKECQGEYEEAALNLNNFLGIYLKTLHEDHS' A
#
# COMPACT_ATOMS: atom_id res chain seq x y z
N MET A 1 -13.37 0.82 -2.51
CA MET A 1 -13.55 2.29 -2.62
C MET A 1 -12.26 2.97 -3.10
N GLY A 2 -11.11 2.76 -2.44
CA GLY A 2 -9.83 3.38 -2.83
C GLY A 2 -9.40 3.16 -4.28
N LYS A 3 -9.55 1.95 -4.83
CA LYS A 3 -9.23 1.69 -6.26
C LYS A 3 -10.11 2.50 -7.23
N LEU A 4 -11.38 2.73 -6.88
CA LEU A 4 -12.26 3.57 -7.70
C LEU A 4 -11.84 5.03 -7.61
N MET A 5 -11.45 5.51 -6.42
CA MET A 5 -10.93 6.87 -6.20
C MET A 5 -9.68 7.14 -7.05
N LEU A 6 -8.77 6.17 -7.14
CA LEU A 6 -7.63 6.23 -8.07
C LEU A 6 -8.06 6.38 -9.53
N GLN A 7 -9.10 5.67 -9.97
CA GLN A 7 -9.57 5.71 -11.35
C GLN A 7 -10.28 7.02 -11.72
N VAL A 8 -10.85 7.73 -10.74
CA VAL A 8 -11.53 9.03 -10.96
C VAL A 8 -10.66 10.23 -10.58
N GLY A 9 -9.38 10.01 -10.25
CA GLY A 9 -8.41 11.09 -9.97
C GLY A 9 -8.47 11.66 -8.55
N HIS A 10 -9.16 11.01 -7.63
CA HIS A 10 -9.29 11.45 -6.23
C HIS A 10 -8.14 10.86 -5.39
N PHE A 11 -6.91 11.25 -5.71
CA PHE A 11 -5.71 10.63 -5.14
C PHE A 11 -5.55 10.91 -3.64
N ASP A 12 -5.76 12.15 -3.21
CA ASP A 12 -5.61 12.53 -1.79
C ASP A 12 -6.62 11.78 -0.90
N GLN A 13 -7.86 11.62 -1.37
CA GLN A 13 -8.87 10.84 -0.65
C GLN A 13 -8.54 9.34 -0.64
N ALA A 14 -7.94 8.83 -1.70
CA ALA A 14 -7.46 7.45 -1.75
C ALA A 14 -6.31 7.25 -0.75
N GLU A 15 -5.40 8.22 -0.65
CA GLU A 15 -4.30 8.20 0.31
C GLU A 15 -4.82 8.19 1.76
N GLU A 16 -5.68 9.14 2.13
CA GLU A 16 -6.27 9.21 3.47
C GLU A 16 -6.94 7.88 3.85
N LEU A 17 -7.75 7.33 2.94
CA LEU A 17 -8.42 6.04 3.15
C LEU A 17 -7.41 4.91 3.41
N TYR A 18 -6.37 4.80 2.58
CA TYR A 18 -5.39 3.72 2.75
C TYR A 18 -4.50 3.92 3.98
N GLN A 19 -4.20 5.15 4.38
CA GLN A 19 -3.49 5.43 5.63
C GLN A 19 -4.35 5.07 6.86
N GLU A 20 -5.66 5.34 6.84
CA GLU A 20 -6.58 4.91 7.89
C GLU A 20 -6.69 3.38 7.96
N LEU A 21 -6.79 2.72 6.81
CA LEU A 21 -6.78 1.26 6.74
C LEU A 21 -5.47 0.69 7.29
N LEU A 22 -4.33 1.30 6.96
CA LEU A 22 -3.01 0.85 7.44
C LEU A 22 -2.90 0.90 8.97
N LYS A 23 -3.43 1.96 9.59
CA LYS A 23 -3.46 2.11 11.06
C LYS A 23 -4.28 1.01 11.76
N ASN A 24 -5.30 0.50 11.09
CA ASN A 24 -6.20 -0.54 11.61
C ASN A 24 -5.83 -1.96 11.14
N ALA A 25 -4.82 -2.10 10.30
CA ALA A 25 -4.41 -3.39 9.72
C ALA A 25 -3.82 -4.30 10.80
N SER A 26 -4.45 -5.46 11.00
CA SER A 26 -4.05 -6.40 12.06
C SER A 26 -3.14 -7.52 11.55
N THR A 27 -3.15 -7.80 10.25
CA THR A 27 -2.32 -8.85 9.65
C THR A 27 -1.24 -8.27 8.74
N ASP A 28 -0.15 -9.03 8.58
CA ASP A 28 0.90 -8.68 7.64
C ASP A 28 0.37 -8.68 6.19
N SER A 29 -0.56 -9.58 5.84
CA SER A 29 -1.21 -9.60 4.52
C SER A 29 -2.08 -8.35 4.26
N ASP A 30 -2.81 -7.85 5.27
CA ASP A 30 -3.57 -6.60 5.15
C ASP A 30 -2.61 -5.42 4.88
N LYS A 31 -1.53 -5.34 5.64
CA LYS A 31 -0.51 -4.29 5.50
C LYS A 31 0.17 -4.35 4.14
N GLU A 32 0.55 -5.55 3.69
CA GLU A 32 1.11 -5.79 2.36
C GLU A 32 0.19 -5.21 1.28
N HIS A 33 -1.09 -5.59 1.29
CA HIS A 33 -2.05 -5.09 0.30
C HIS A 33 -2.14 -3.57 0.33
N ILE A 34 -2.21 -2.97 1.52
CA ILE A 34 -2.37 -1.53 1.70
C ILE A 34 -1.12 -0.76 1.23
N TYR A 35 0.09 -1.22 1.57
CA TYR A 35 1.33 -0.60 1.10
C TYR A 35 1.44 -0.62 -0.42
N ARG A 36 1.02 -1.71 -1.07
CA ARG A 36 0.95 -1.77 -2.54
C ARG A 36 0.01 -0.71 -3.11
N GLN A 37 -1.16 -0.51 -2.50
CA GLN A 37 -2.09 0.52 -2.97
C GLN A 37 -1.57 1.94 -2.72
N LEU A 38 -0.95 2.21 -1.57
CA LEU A 38 -0.32 3.51 -1.28
C LEU A 38 0.80 3.83 -2.27
N GLY A 39 1.61 2.84 -2.65
CA GLY A 39 2.60 2.99 -3.71
C GLY A 39 1.99 3.49 -5.02
N CYS A 40 0.89 2.87 -5.48
CA CYS A 40 0.18 3.32 -6.67
C CYS A 40 -0.45 4.73 -6.52
N VAL A 41 -0.95 5.09 -5.33
CA VAL A 41 -1.47 6.43 -5.08
C VAL A 41 -0.37 7.48 -5.22
N LYS A 42 0.80 7.23 -4.63
CA LYS A 42 1.96 8.12 -4.71
C LYS A 42 2.52 8.23 -6.12
N GLU A 43 2.52 7.14 -6.91
CA GLU A 43 2.82 7.21 -8.34
C GLU A 43 1.84 8.12 -9.10
N CYS A 44 0.54 8.02 -8.81
CA CYS A 44 -0.47 8.88 -9.44
C CYS A 44 -0.37 10.35 -9.01
N GLN A 45 0.10 10.63 -7.79
CA GLN A 45 0.39 11.99 -7.30
C GLN A 45 1.73 12.56 -7.83
N GLY A 46 2.58 11.71 -8.42
CA GLY A 46 3.93 12.09 -8.87
C GLY A 46 4.99 12.07 -7.77
N GLU A 47 4.68 11.51 -6.61
CA GLU A 47 5.54 11.42 -5.43
C GLU A 47 6.35 10.11 -5.45
N TYR A 48 7.26 10.00 -6.40
CA TYR A 48 7.96 8.74 -6.68
C TYR A 48 8.85 8.22 -5.54
N GLU A 49 9.42 9.11 -4.73
CA GLU A 49 10.22 8.71 -3.56
C GLU A 49 9.36 8.00 -2.51
N GLU A 50 8.18 8.53 -2.23
CA GLU A 50 7.20 7.93 -1.32
C GLU A 50 6.60 6.65 -1.90
N ALA A 51 6.39 6.59 -3.21
CA ALA A 51 5.98 5.37 -3.89
C ALA A 51 7.01 4.24 -3.70
N ALA A 52 8.29 4.54 -3.90
CA ALA A 52 9.38 3.57 -3.71
C ALA A 52 9.47 3.09 -2.25
N LEU A 53 9.27 3.99 -1.28
CA LEU A 53 9.25 3.62 0.13
C LEU A 53 8.10 2.67 0.47
N ASN A 54 6.90 2.94 -0.06
CA ASN A 54 5.75 2.05 0.10
C ASN A 54 5.96 0.68 -0.55
N LEU A 55 6.55 0.64 -1.75
CA LEU A 55 6.91 -0.61 -2.42
C LEU A 55 7.96 -1.42 -1.65
N ASN A 56 8.94 -0.76 -1.03
CA ASN A 56 9.91 -1.43 -0.17
C ASN A 56 9.27 -2.03 1.08
N ASN A 57 8.33 -1.33 1.72
CA ASN A 57 7.56 -1.86 2.86
C ASN A 57 6.73 -3.09 2.44
N PHE A 58 6.08 -3.03 1.27
CA PHE A 58 5.39 -4.17 0.67
C PHE A 58 6.33 -5.36 0.47
N LEU A 59 7.48 -5.15 -0.18
CA LEU A 59 8.45 -6.22 -0.46
C LEU A 59 9.00 -6.86 0.83
N GLY A 60 9.25 -6.06 1.86
CA GLY A 60 9.71 -6.57 3.15
C GLY A 60 8.73 -7.55 3.79
N ILE A 61 7.42 -7.25 3.73
CA ILE A 61 6.37 -8.13 4.27
C ILE A 61 6.17 -9.36 3.38
N TYR A 62 6.15 -9.17 2.05
CA TYR A 62 6.01 -10.26 1.09
C TYR A 62 7.14 -11.29 1.22
N LEU A 63 8.38 -10.84 1.42
CA LEU A 63 9.53 -11.74 1.61
C LEU A 63 9.47 -12.50 2.94
N LYS A 64 8.97 -11.87 4.00
CA LYS A 64 8.79 -12.51 5.31
C LYS A 64 7.73 -13.62 5.26
N THR A 65 6.57 -13.31 4.69
CA THR A 65 5.47 -14.28 4.53
C THR A 65 5.86 -15.46 3.63
N LEU A 66 6.60 -15.21 2.55
CA LEU A 66 7.12 -16.28 1.67
C LEU A 66 8.10 -17.22 2.39
N HIS A 67 8.94 -16.71 3.30
CA HIS A 67 9.86 -17.55 4.07
C HIS A 67 9.13 -18.40 5.12
N GLU A 68 8.06 -17.87 5.72
CA GLU A 68 7.27 -18.59 6.71
C GLU A 68 6.45 -19.74 6.10
N ASP A 69 6.03 -19.63 4.83
CA ASP A 69 5.26 -20.67 4.10
C ASP A 69 6.13 -21.85 3.60
N HIS A 70 7.46 -21.75 3.70
CA HIS A 70 8.42 -22.76 3.24
C HIS A 70 9.12 -23.54 4.37
N SER A 71 8.58 -23.53 5.60
CA SER A 71 9.16 -24.19 6.79
C SER A 71 8.48 -25.51 7.16
#